data_AF-A0A2H9LLE5-F1
#
_entry.id   AF-A0A2H9LLE5-F1
#
_cell.length_a   1.000
_cell.length_b   1.000
_cell.length_c   1.000
_cell.angle_alpha   90.00
_cell.angle_beta   90.00
_cell.angle_gamma   90.00
#
_symmetry.space_group_name_H-M   'P 1'
#
loop_
_entity.id
_entity.type
_entity.pdbx_description
1 polymer ?
#
loop_
_entity_poly.entity_id
_entity_poly.type
_entity_poly.pdbx_seq_one_letter_code
_entity_poly.pdbx_strand_id
1 'polypeptide(L)' 'MGVNEKQTREVVKKWFTETARHEWRRLRRNPYHQIEFITTMHFLEKHLPKKGLILDAGDDQADTPSNLPEAATTLSC' A
#
# COMPACT_ATOMS: atom_id res chain seq x y z
N MET A 1 -30.23 -11.13 2.89
CA MET A 1 -29.71 -10.23 1.84
C MET A 1 -28.47 -10.90 1.25
N GLY A 2 -28.57 -11.41 0.02
CA GLY A 2 -27.41 -12.03 -0.65
C GLY A 2 -26.51 -10.91 -1.19
N VAL A 3 -25.30 -10.79 -0.66
CA VAL A 3 -24.32 -9.85 -1.17
C VAL A 3 -23.82 -10.37 -2.53
N ASN A 4 -23.94 -9.56 -3.57
CA ASN A 4 -23.40 -9.89 -4.88
C ASN A 4 -21.87 -9.70 -4.83
N GLU A 5 -21.12 -10.81 -4.85
CA GLU A 5 -19.66 -10.82 -4.76
C GLU A 5 -19.00 -9.99 -5.86
N LYS A 6 -19.54 -10.05 -7.09
CA LYS A 6 -19.03 -9.28 -8.22
C LYS A 6 -19.19 -7.79 -7.99
N GLN A 7 -20.37 -7.37 -7.54
CA GLN A 7 -20.63 -5.95 -7.22
C GLN A 7 -19.76 -5.47 -6.06
N THR A 8 -19.55 -6.30 -5.06
CA THR A 8 -18.69 -5.99 -3.89
C THR A 8 -17.25 -5.76 -4.33
N ARG A 9 -16.72 -6.64 -5.19
CA ARG A 9 -15.37 -6.51 -5.74
C ARG A 9 -15.19 -5.20 -6.50
N GLU A 10 -16.15 -4.81 -7.33
CA GLU A 10 -16.06 -3.55 -8.08
C GLU A 10 -16.10 -2.32 -7.18
N VAL A 11 -16.94 -2.33 -6.13
CA VAL A 11 -16.99 -1.24 -5.14
C VAL A 11 -15.67 -1.14 -4.38
N VAL A 12 -15.14 -2.27 -3.92
CA VAL A 12 -13.85 -2.34 -3.21
C VAL A 12 -12.73 -1.82 -4.10
N LYS A 13 -12.64 -2.33 -5.34
CA LYS A 13 -11.63 -1.90 -6.30
C LYS A 13 -11.68 -0.40 -6.54
N LYS A 14 -12.87 0.14 -6.84
CA LYS A 14 -13.06 1.58 -7.07
C LYS A 14 -12.61 2.42 -5.87
N TRP A 15 -13.00 2.00 -4.67
CA TRP A 15 -12.64 2.72 -3.44
C TRP A 15 -11.13 2.74 -3.22
N PHE A 16 -10.44 1.61 -3.39
CA PHE A 16 -8.98 1.55 -3.25
C PHE A 16 -8.27 2.40 -4.32
N THR A 17 -8.70 2.34 -5.57
CA THR A 17 -8.13 3.16 -6.65
C THR A 17 -8.30 4.67 -6.38
N GLU A 18 -9.48 5.11 -5.95
CA GLU A 18 -9.75 6.53 -5.72
C GLU A 18 -9.06 7.08 -4.46
N THR A 19 -8.90 6.26 -3.43
CA THR A 19 -8.35 6.69 -2.13
C THR A 19 -6.85 6.49 -1.98
N ALA A 20 -6.20 5.67 -2.81
CA ALA A 20 -4.76 5.34 -2.71
C ALA A 20 -3.87 6.57 -2.51
N ARG A 21 -4.01 7.59 -3.36
CA ARG A 21 -3.20 8.82 -3.26
C ARG A 21 -3.44 9.58 -1.95
N HIS A 22 -4.67 9.56 -1.43
CA HIS A 22 -5.00 10.19 -0.16
C HIS A 22 -4.34 9.44 1.01
N GLU A 23 -4.44 8.12 1.02
CA GLU A 23 -3.82 7.27 2.07
C GLU A 23 -2.30 7.40 2.09
N TRP A 24 -1.66 7.39 0.92
CA TRP A 24 -0.21 7.64 0.82
C TRP A 24 0.21 9.02 1.33
N ARG A 25 -0.65 10.04 1.16
CA ARG A 25 -0.41 11.37 1.74
C ARG A 25 -0.66 11.38 3.24
N ARG A 26 -1.69 10.68 3.73
CA ARG A 26 -2.04 10.56 5.15
C ARG A 26 -0.86 10.00 5.95
N LEU A 27 -0.27 8.90 5.49
CA LEU A 27 0.86 8.24 6.16
C LEU A 27 2.10 9.14 6.26
N ARG A 28 2.31 10.06 5.30
CA ARG A 28 3.45 10.99 5.29
C ARG A 28 3.15 12.36 5.89
N ARG A 29 1.90 12.65 6.24
CA ARG A 29 1.42 14.01 6.53
C ARG A 29 2.01 14.63 7.79
N ASN A 30 2.21 13.85 8.86
CA ASN A 30 2.77 14.35 10.11
C ASN A 30 3.52 13.24 10.87
N PRO A 31 4.36 13.59 11.87
CA PRO A 31 5.12 12.61 12.65
C PRO A 31 4.26 11.55 13.34
N TYR A 32 3.04 11.89 13.79
CA TYR A 32 2.13 10.95 14.42
C TYR A 32 1.63 9.86 13.47
N HIS A 33 1.36 10.18 12.21
CA HIS A 33 0.98 9.20 11.19
C HIS A 33 2.18 8.40 10.68
N GLN A 34 3.38 8.98 10.70
CA GLN A 34 4.60 8.25 10.38
C GLN A 34 4.92 7.16 11.41
N ILE A 35 4.50 7.31 12.66
CA ILE A 35 4.64 6.26 13.69
C ILE A 35 3.96 4.96 13.26
N GLU A 36 2.79 5.02 12.60
CA GLU A 36 2.08 3.85 12.10
C GLU A 36 2.95 3.04 11.13
N PHE A 37 3.55 3.74 10.17
CA PHE A 37 4.46 3.15 9.19
C PHE A 37 5.74 2.61 9.84
N ILE A 38 6.40 3.41 10.67
CA ILE A 38 7.65 3.03 11.35
C ILE A 38 7.44 1.81 12.26
N THR A 39 6.36 1.80 13.03
CA THR A 39 6.03 0.69 13.94
C THR A 39 5.74 -0.58 13.16
N THR A 40 4.98 -0.48 12.07
CA THR A 40 4.70 -1.61 11.18
C THR A 40 5.99 -2.21 10.63
N MET A 41 6.88 -1.37 10.09
CA MET A 41 8.16 -1.83 9.55
C MET A 41 9.07 -2.45 10.63
N HIS A 42 9.11 -1.89 11.84
CA HIS A 42 9.89 -2.44 12.96
C HIS A 42 9.50 -3.89 13.32
N PHE A 43 8.22 -4.24 13.21
CA PHE A 43 7.76 -5.61 13.45
C PHE A 43 7.95 -6.50 12.22
N LEU A 44 7.69 -5.99 11.02
CA LEU A 44 7.83 -6.76 9.78
C LEU A 44 9.29 -7.13 9.49
N GLU A 45 10.25 -6.26 9.81
CA GLU A 45 11.68 -6.50 9.56
C GLU A 45 12.18 -7.83 10.16
N LYS A 46 11.59 -8.27 11.28
CA LYS A 46 11.93 -9.55 11.94
C LYS A 46 11.52 -10.77 11.13
N HIS A 47 10.54 -10.61 10.24
CA HIS A 47 9.95 -11.68 9.45
C HIS A 47 10.29 -11.56 7.96
N LEU A 48 10.75 -10.39 7.51
CA LEU A 48 11.19 -10.19 6.14
C LEU A 48 12.58 -10.83 5.92
N PRO A 49 12.80 -11.45 4.75
CA PRO A 49 14.10 -11.99 4.40
C PRO A 49 15.11 -10.84 4.25
N LYS A 50 16.33 -11.03 4.75
CA LYS A 50 17.41 -10.01 4.64
C LYS A 50 17.83 -9.72 3.20
N LYS A 51 17.54 -10.61 2.26
CA LYS A 51 17.77 -10.50 0.82
C LYS A 51 16.75 -11.38 0.10
N GLY A 52 16.25 -10.92 -1.04
CA GLY A 52 15.34 -11.71 -1.88
C GLY A 52 14.21 -10.86 -2.44
N LEU A 53 13.27 -11.53 -3.11
CA LEU A 53 12.07 -10.90 -3.65
C LEU A 53 10.94 -10.98 -2.62
N ILE A 54 10.34 -9.84 -2.32
CA ILE A 54 9.12 -9.75 -1.50
C ILE A 54 7.95 -9.66 -2.48
N LEU A 55 7.00 -10.58 -2.36
CA LEU A 55 5.71 -10.46 -3.06
C LEU A 55 4.86 -9.46 -2.28
N ASP A 56 4.75 -8.24 -2.80
CA ASP A 56 3.73 -7.31 -2.34
C ASP A 56 2.38 -7.73 -2.94
N ALA A 57 1.57 -8.40 -2.12
CA ALA A 57 0.21 -8.82 -2.47
C ALA A 57 -0.84 -7.79 -2.02
N GLY A 58 -0.48 -6.51 -2.00
CA GLY A 58 -1.45 -5.42 -1.92
C GLY A 58 -2.33 -5.39 -3.19
N ASP A 59 -3.65 -5.30 -3.01
CA ASP A 59 -4.60 -5.06 -4.12
C ASP A 59 -4.60 -3.58 -4.51
N ASP A 60 -3.42 -3.08 -4.90
CA ASP A 60 -3.21 -1.80 -5.58
C ASP A 60 -3.04 -2.12 -7.07
N GLN A 61 -4.12 -2.03 -7.84
CA GLN A 61 -3.97 -1.91 -9.29
C GLN A 61 -3.46 -0.52 -9.60
N ALA A 62 -2.15 -0.45 -9.79
CA ALA A 62 -1.40 0.67 -10.34
C ALA A 62 -2.04 1.17 -11.65
N ASP A 63 -2.92 2.17 -11.55
CA ASP A 63 -2.89 3.27 -12.50
C ASP A 63 -1.86 4.27 -11.95
N THR A 64 -0.58 3.90 -12.05
CA THR A 64 0.52 4.81 -11.72
C THR A 64 0.53 5.90 -12.78
N PRO A 65 0.22 7.17 -12.47
CA PRO A 65 0.67 8.24 -13.35
C PRO A 65 2.19 8.14 -13.41
N SER A 66 2.74 8.18 -14.61
CA SER A 66 4.16 8.03 -14.99
C SER A 66 5.15 8.99 -14.30
N ASN A 67 4.76 9.72 -13.26
CA ASN A 67 5.50 10.80 -12.62
C ASN A 67 5.50 10.73 -11.08
N LEU A 68 5.51 9.54 -10.47
CA LEU A 68 5.90 9.43 -9.06
C LEU A 68 7.43 9.23 -8.98
N PRO A 69 8.12 9.96 -8.08
CA PRO A 69 9.57 9.86 -7.98
C PRO A 69 9.97 8.44 -7.61
N GLU A 70 11.04 7.98 -8.25
CA GLU A 70 11.76 6.69 -8.20
C GLU A 70 11.93 6.03 -6.80
N ALA A 71 11.55 6.71 -5.72
CA ALA A 71 11.79 6.34 -4.33
C ALA A 71 10.96 5.16 -3.79
N ALA A 72 9.97 4.65 -4.53
CA ALA A 72 9.09 3.57 -4.03
C ALA A 72 9.39 2.18 -4.61
N THR A 73 10.14 2.09 -5.71
CA THR A 73 10.34 0.81 -6.42
C THR A 73 11.62 0.08 -6.01
N THR A 74 12.46 0.70 -5.19
CA THR A 74 13.65 0.04 -4.65
C THR A 74 13.51 -0.16 -3.14
N LEU A 75 12.67 -1.12 -2.75
CA LEU A 75 13.01 -1.95 -1.59
C LEU A 75 14.12 -2.92 -2.03
N SER A 76 15.29 -2.35 -2.32
CA SER A 76 16.53 -3.12 -2.18
C SER A 76 16.63 -3.43 -0.70
N CYS A 77 16.74 -4.71 -0.37
CA CYS A 77 17.36 -5.08 0.90
C CYS A 77 18.75 -4.43 1.04
#